data_AF-A0A553DT25-F1
#
_entry.id   AF-A0A553DT25-F1
#
_cell.length_a   1.000
_cell.length_b   1.000
_cell.length_c   1.000
_cell.angle_alpha   90.00
_cell.angle_beta   90.00
_cell.angle_gamma   90.00
#
_symmetry.space_group_name_H-M   'P 1'
#
loop_
_entity.id
_entity.type
_entity.pdbx_description
1 polymer ?
#
loop_
_entity_poly.entity_id
_entity_poly.type
_entity_poly.pdbx_seq_one_letter_code
_entity_poly.pdbx_strand_id
1 'polypeptide(L)'
;MEDFNKLKERVVDSKKQSVSELIEFINATNNHESRRELIFTLIYNFKDDRIIATLVNLIKREDLKHYNGSIIYACEEYSSEECKPYLEMFVDIVIDGDYEASWGSASLILNFPAPYDVWETELLDKLLAKLKSAMNDDENGNKEFIEAVLKAFEEN
;
A
#
# COMPACT_ATOMS: atom_id res chain seq x y z
N MET A 1 10.45 -29.07 -27.73
CA MET A 1 9.98 -27.67 -27.62
C MET A 1 8.57 -27.62 -27.02
N GLU A 2 7.66 -28.51 -27.45
CA GLU A 2 6.29 -28.63 -26.90
C GLU A 2 6.25 -28.98 -25.40
N ASP A 3 7.11 -29.89 -24.92
CA ASP A 3 7.15 -30.26 -23.49
C ASP A 3 7.62 -29.13 -22.56
N PHE A 4 8.48 -28.24 -23.05
CA PHE A 4 8.95 -27.09 -22.28
C PHE A 4 7.85 -26.05 -22.11
N ASN A 5 7.04 -25.81 -23.15
CA ASN A 5 5.90 -24.90 -23.07
C ASN A 5 4.83 -25.43 -22.10
N LYS A 6 4.51 -26.74 -22.16
CA LYS A 6 3.59 -27.38 -21.21
C LYS A 6 4.10 -27.30 -19.77
N LEU A 7 5.40 -27.46 -19.54
CA LEU A 7 6.00 -27.27 -18.22
C LEU A 7 5.86 -25.83 -17.74
N LYS A 8 6.15 -24.85 -18.60
CA LYS A 8 6.02 -23.42 -18.28
C LYS A 8 4.59 -23.07 -17.89
N GLU A 9 3.60 -23.52 -18.65
CA GLU A 9 2.17 -23.32 -18.35
C GLU A 9 1.81 -23.90 -16.97
N ARG A 10 2.18 -25.16 -16.71
CA ARG A 10 1.93 -25.81 -15.41
C ARG A 10 2.55 -25.07 -14.23
N VAL A 11 3.77 -24.56 -14.37
CA VAL A 11 4.44 -23.79 -13.31
C VAL A 11 3.73 -22.45 -13.07
N VAL A 12 3.32 -21.76 -14.13
CA VAL A 12 2.55 -20.51 -14.03
C VAL A 12 1.21 -20.74 -13.35
N ASP A 13 0.49 -21.81 -13.71
CA ASP A 13 -0.81 -22.12 -13.12
C ASP A 13 -0.68 -22.52 -11.64
N SER A 14 0.33 -23.31 -11.30
CA SER A 14 0.62 -23.66 -9.90
C SER A 14 0.97 -22.42 -9.05
N LYS A 15 1.75 -21.47 -9.59
CA LYS A 15 1.98 -20.16 -8.94
C LYS A 15 0.65 -19.43 -8.74
N LYS A 16 -0.19 -19.35 -9.78
CA LYS A 16 -1.47 -18.64 -9.73
C LYS A 16 -2.40 -19.19 -8.65
N GLN A 17 -2.50 -20.51 -8.57
CA GLN A 17 -3.30 -21.21 -7.57
C GLN A 17 -2.76 -20.94 -6.15
N SER A 18 -1.45 -21.11 -5.93
CA SER A 18 -0.83 -20.90 -4.62
C SER A 18 -1.06 -19.48 -4.08
N VAL A 19 -0.93 -18.47 -4.94
CA VAL A 19 -1.21 -17.07 -4.56
C VAL A 19 -2.69 -16.88 -4.18
N SER A 20 -3.61 -17.52 -4.90
CA SER A 20 -5.05 -17.39 -4.63
C SER A 20 -5.40 -18.01 -3.28
N GLU A 21 -4.87 -19.21 -3.00
CA GLU A 21 -5.04 -19.89 -1.71
C GLU A 21 -4.50 -19.04 -0.56
N LEU A 22 -3.30 -18.46 -0.71
CA LEU A 22 -2.72 -17.58 0.32
C LEU A 22 -3.57 -16.32 0.56
N ILE A 23 -4.10 -15.70 -0.50
CA ILE A 23 -5.03 -14.55 -0.38
C ILE A 23 -6.30 -14.97 0.38
N GLU A 24 -6.87 -16.13 0.09
CA GLU A 24 -8.04 -16.66 0.82
C GLU A 24 -7.72 -16.85 2.31
N PHE A 25 -6.56 -17.43 2.65
CA PHE A 25 -6.13 -17.60 4.03
C PHE A 25 -5.91 -16.27 4.76
N ILE A 26 -5.33 -15.26 4.11
CA ILE A 26 -5.14 -13.91 4.66
C ILE A 26 -6.47 -13.28 5.04
N ASN A 27 -7.49 -13.45 4.20
CA ASN A 27 -8.82 -12.91 4.42
C ASN A 27 -9.60 -13.68 5.50
N ALA A 28 -9.43 -15.01 5.57
CA ALA A 28 -10.17 -15.87 6.48
C ALA A 28 -9.57 -15.96 7.90
N THR A 29 -8.27 -15.75 8.06
CA THR A 29 -7.63 -15.85 9.38
C THR A 29 -8.08 -14.74 10.32
N ASN A 30 -8.27 -15.06 11.59
CA ASN A 30 -8.48 -14.08 12.67
C ASN A 30 -7.20 -13.80 13.47
N ASN A 31 -6.12 -14.54 13.19
CA ASN A 31 -4.84 -14.36 13.87
C ASN A 31 -3.99 -13.33 13.10
N HIS A 32 -3.65 -12.21 13.77
CA HIS A 32 -2.87 -11.12 13.17
C HIS A 32 -1.45 -11.54 12.79
N GLU A 33 -0.77 -12.32 13.63
CA GLU A 33 0.59 -12.82 13.35
C GLU A 33 0.59 -13.75 12.13
N SER A 34 -0.35 -14.70 12.08
CA SER A 34 -0.50 -15.56 10.90
C SER A 34 -0.82 -14.76 9.64
N ARG A 35 -1.67 -13.72 9.74
CA ARG A 35 -1.96 -12.84 8.60
C ARG A 35 -0.70 -12.15 8.11
N ARG A 36 0.08 -11.59 9.03
CA ARG A 36 1.35 -10.91 8.75
C ARG A 36 2.34 -11.86 8.08
N GLU A 37 2.51 -13.08 8.59
CA GLU A 37 3.39 -14.09 8.00
C GLU A 37 2.97 -14.49 6.59
N LEU A 38 1.66 -14.65 6.34
CA LEU A 38 1.13 -14.97 5.01
C LEU A 38 1.35 -13.82 4.02
N ILE A 39 1.15 -12.57 4.45
CA ILE A 39 1.44 -11.37 3.65
C ILE A 39 2.93 -11.35 3.26
N PHE A 40 3.84 -11.52 4.22
CA PHE A 40 5.28 -11.56 3.94
C PHE A 40 5.69 -12.75 3.07
N THR A 41 5.02 -13.90 3.23
CA THR A 41 5.24 -15.05 2.36
C THR A 41 4.90 -14.72 0.91
N LEU A 42 3.78 -14.04 0.68
CA LEU A 42 3.42 -13.57 -0.66
C LEU A 42 4.45 -12.58 -1.21
N ILE A 43 4.83 -11.57 -0.43
CA ILE A 43 5.80 -10.54 -0.82
C ILE A 43 7.14 -11.16 -1.22
N TYR A 44 7.75 -11.93 -0.34
CA TYR A 44 9.13 -12.36 -0.53
C TYR A 44 9.27 -13.53 -1.51
N ASN A 45 8.25 -14.40 -1.64
CA ASN A 45 8.36 -15.61 -2.45
C ASN A 45 7.61 -15.53 -3.79
N PHE A 46 6.50 -14.79 -3.86
CA PHE A 46 5.65 -14.81 -5.05
C PHE A 46 5.76 -13.55 -5.89
N LYS A 47 5.90 -12.38 -5.27
CA LYS A 47 5.90 -11.09 -5.97
C LYS A 47 4.77 -11.02 -7.00
N ASP A 48 3.53 -11.26 -6.54
CA ASP A 48 2.32 -11.19 -7.36
C ASP A 48 1.36 -10.05 -6.93
N ASP A 49 1.10 -9.10 -7.83
CA ASP A 49 0.33 -7.87 -7.56
C ASP A 49 -1.14 -8.09 -7.22
N ARG A 50 -1.67 -9.31 -7.42
CA ARG A 50 -3.04 -9.66 -7.01
C ARG A 50 -3.30 -9.47 -5.52
N ILE A 51 -2.25 -9.42 -4.70
CA ILE A 51 -2.37 -9.16 -3.25
C ILE A 51 -2.75 -7.71 -2.93
N ILE A 52 -2.48 -6.73 -3.79
CA ILE A 52 -2.65 -5.30 -3.49
C ILE A 52 -4.08 -4.96 -3.06
N ALA A 53 -5.09 -5.45 -3.79
CA ALA A 53 -6.49 -5.24 -3.43
C ALA A 53 -6.82 -5.77 -2.02
N THR A 54 -6.20 -6.88 -1.63
CA THR A 54 -6.35 -7.43 -0.28
C THR A 54 -5.66 -6.56 0.75
N LEU A 55 -4.42 -6.11 0.51
CA LEU A 55 -3.70 -5.22 1.44
C LEU A 55 -4.47 -3.92 1.69
N VAL A 56 -4.98 -3.30 0.63
CA VAL A 56 -5.81 -2.08 0.73
C VAL A 56 -7.06 -2.33 1.57
N ASN A 57 -7.74 -3.46 1.34
CA ASN A 57 -8.92 -3.80 2.14
C ASN A 57 -8.58 -4.05 3.61
N LEU A 58 -7.40 -4.60 3.90
CA LEU A 58 -6.93 -4.78 5.27
C LEU A 58 -6.58 -3.45 5.94
N ILE A 59 -5.98 -2.49 5.23
CA ILE A 59 -5.67 -1.15 5.75
C ILE A 59 -6.94 -0.40 6.17
N LYS A 60 -8.03 -0.58 5.42
CA LYS A 60 -9.34 0.04 5.68
C LYS A 60 -10.09 -0.58 6.86
N ARG A 61 -9.63 -1.72 7.39
CA ARG A 61 -10.29 -2.39 8.51
C ARG A 61 -9.91 -1.74 9.82
N GLU A 62 -10.92 -1.23 10.53
CA GLU A 62 -10.73 -0.55 11.81
C GLU A 62 -10.12 -1.48 12.87
N ASP A 63 -10.48 -2.78 12.85
CA ASP A 63 -9.90 -3.79 13.76
C ASP A 63 -8.41 -4.08 13.50
N LEU A 64 -7.86 -3.57 12.39
CA LEU A 64 -6.47 -3.77 11.99
C LEU A 64 -5.64 -2.48 12.01
N LYS A 65 -6.20 -1.35 12.47
CA LYS A 65 -5.52 -0.04 12.39
C LYS A 65 -4.10 -0.05 12.99
N HIS A 66 -3.89 -0.72 14.12
CA HIS A 66 -2.58 -0.85 14.78
C HIS A 66 -1.55 -1.70 14.01
N TYR A 67 -1.97 -2.43 12.99
CA TYR A 67 -1.12 -3.26 12.14
C TYR A 67 -0.87 -2.61 10.78
N ASN A 68 -1.44 -1.43 10.53
CA ASN A 68 -1.34 -0.74 9.24
C ASN A 68 0.11 -0.54 8.81
N GLY A 69 1.03 -0.23 9.72
CA GLY A 69 2.46 -0.08 9.38
C GLY A 69 3.04 -1.29 8.63
N SER A 70 2.78 -2.50 9.12
CA SER A 70 3.25 -3.74 8.46
C SER A 70 2.58 -4.00 7.10
N ILE A 71 1.32 -3.60 6.94
CA ILE A 71 0.55 -3.78 5.70
C ILE A 71 0.93 -2.70 4.67
N ILE A 72 1.27 -1.50 5.12
CA ILE A 72 1.76 -0.41 4.26
C ILE A 72 3.17 -0.71 3.76
N TYR A 73 4.05 -1.21 4.64
CA TYR A 73 5.37 -1.71 4.24
C TYR A 73 5.24 -2.82 3.18
N ALA A 74 4.23 -3.68 3.30
CA ALA A 74 3.92 -4.68 2.29
C ALA A 74 3.52 -4.07 0.93
N CYS A 75 2.81 -2.93 0.91
CA CYS A 75 2.49 -2.21 -0.32
C CYS A 75 3.74 -1.62 -1.00
N GLU A 76 4.69 -1.09 -0.21
CA GLU A 76 5.94 -0.50 -0.70
C GLU A 76 6.84 -1.49 -1.45
N GLU A 77 6.95 -2.73 -0.96
CA GLU A 77 7.79 -3.77 -1.56
C GLU A 77 7.30 -4.28 -2.92
N TYR A 78 6.06 -3.96 -3.30
CA TYR A 78 5.38 -4.56 -4.45
C TYR A 78 5.36 -3.70 -5.70
N SER A 79 4.64 -2.59 -5.63
CA SER A 79 4.43 -1.72 -6.79
C SER A 79 3.79 -0.42 -6.34
N SER A 80 4.58 0.65 -6.38
CA SER A 80 4.07 2.01 -6.22
C SER A 80 2.97 2.32 -7.23
N GLU A 81 3.06 1.79 -8.46
CA GLU A 81 2.07 1.99 -9.52
C GLU A 81 0.68 1.47 -9.16
N GLU A 82 0.58 0.23 -8.67
CA GLU A 82 -0.71 -0.39 -8.31
C GLU A 82 -1.32 0.25 -7.05
N CYS A 83 -0.51 0.95 -6.26
CA CYS A 83 -0.95 1.68 -5.08
C CYS A 83 -1.46 3.11 -5.41
N LYS A 84 -1.12 3.67 -6.57
CA LYS A 84 -1.52 5.04 -6.98
C LYS A 84 -3.03 5.30 -6.91
N PRO A 85 -3.93 4.37 -7.31
CA PRO A 85 -5.38 4.61 -7.21
C PRO A 85 -5.88 4.83 -5.78
N TYR A 86 -5.07 4.49 -4.78
CA TYR A 86 -5.38 4.62 -3.37
C TYR A 86 -4.65 5.79 -2.70
N LEU A 87 -4.12 6.74 -3.49
CA LEU A 87 -3.37 7.89 -2.98
C LEU A 87 -4.10 8.63 -1.85
N GLU A 88 -5.40 8.92 -2.03
CA GLU A 88 -6.19 9.62 -1.01
C GLU A 88 -6.19 8.86 0.32
N MET A 89 -6.31 7.53 0.29
CA MET A 89 -6.24 6.69 1.49
C MET A 89 -4.88 6.80 2.17
N PHE A 90 -3.78 6.81 1.41
CA PHE A 90 -2.45 6.94 1.99
C PHE A 90 -2.20 8.34 2.56
N VAL A 91 -2.72 9.40 1.92
CA VAL A 91 -2.70 10.77 2.48
C VAL A 91 -3.46 10.83 3.80
N ASP A 92 -4.61 10.16 3.90
CA ASP A 92 -5.39 10.09 5.14
C ASP A 92 -4.58 9.42 6.26
N ILE A 93 -3.82 8.37 5.93
CA ILE A 93 -2.96 7.69 6.91
C ILE A 93 -1.75 8.53 7.29
N VAL A 94 -1.18 9.32 6.37
CA VAL A 94 -0.11 10.27 6.71
C VAL A 94 -0.59 11.27 7.77
N ILE A 95 -1.85 11.70 7.72
CA ILE A 95 -2.42 12.68 8.65
C ILE A 95 -2.87 12.02 9.97
N ASP A 96 -3.66 10.96 9.88
CA ASP A 96 -4.43 10.38 11.00
C ASP A 96 -3.89 9.03 11.52
N GLY A 97 -2.79 8.56 10.93
CA GLY A 97 -2.09 7.33 11.31
C GLY A 97 -1.26 7.49 12.58
N ASP A 98 -0.88 6.34 13.15
CA ASP A 98 0.24 6.33 14.09
C ASP A 98 1.57 6.53 13.35
N TYR A 99 2.63 6.79 14.11
CA TYR A 99 3.95 7.10 13.56
C TYR A 99 4.41 6.12 12.47
N GLU A 100 4.28 4.81 12.70
CA GLU A 100 4.73 3.80 11.74
C GLU A 100 3.88 3.79 10.47
N ALA A 101 2.55 3.88 10.61
CA ALA A 101 1.64 3.93 9.47
C ALA A 101 1.82 5.23 8.65
N SER A 102 2.01 6.36 9.33
CA SER A 102 2.22 7.66 8.69
C SER A 102 3.56 7.72 7.98
N TRP A 103 4.64 7.25 8.62
CA TRP A 103 5.97 7.14 7.99
C TRP A 103 5.92 6.23 6.75
N GLY A 104 5.35 5.03 6.88
CA GLY A 104 5.25 4.08 5.77
C GLY A 104 4.42 4.63 4.61
N SER A 105 3.32 5.32 4.91
CA SER A 105 2.46 5.91 3.87
C SER A 105 3.15 7.07 3.16
N ALA A 106 3.87 7.92 3.91
CA ALA A 106 4.67 8.98 3.31
C ALA A 106 5.79 8.40 2.43
N SER A 107 6.54 7.40 2.90
CA SER A 107 7.57 6.71 2.09
C SER A 107 7.01 6.16 0.79
N LEU A 108 5.87 5.46 0.87
CA LEU A 108 5.19 4.91 -0.30
C LEU A 108 4.80 6.00 -1.31
N ILE A 109 4.19 7.10 -0.85
CA ILE A 109 3.78 8.23 -1.71
C ILE A 109 4.99 8.87 -2.38
N LEU A 110 6.09 9.09 -1.64
CA LEU A 110 7.31 9.68 -2.17
C LEU A 110 8.00 8.79 -3.23
N ASN A 111 7.73 7.48 -3.18
CA ASN A 111 8.22 6.50 -4.16
C ASN A 111 7.27 6.32 -5.37
N PHE A 112 6.13 7.01 -5.40
CA PHE A 112 5.30 7.05 -6.61
C PHE A 112 6.05 7.82 -7.71
N PRO A 113 6.23 7.25 -8.91
CA PRO A 113 7.05 7.89 -9.92
C PRO A 113 6.39 9.16 -10.45
N ALA A 114 7.20 10.22 -10.50
CA ALA A 114 6.87 11.50 -11.07
C ALA A 114 6.69 11.43 -12.62
N PRO A 115 5.92 12.36 -13.21
CA PRO A 115 5.19 13.41 -12.53
C PRO A 115 3.84 12.90 -11.99
N TYR A 116 3.36 13.56 -10.95
CA TYR A 116 2.09 13.28 -10.29
C TYR A 116 0.87 13.67 -11.15
N ASP A 117 1.12 14.24 -12.33
CA ASP A 117 0.18 14.64 -13.40
C ASP A 117 -0.76 13.53 -13.89
N VAL A 118 -0.50 12.28 -13.52
CA VAL A 118 -1.43 11.15 -13.79
C VAL A 118 -2.69 11.24 -12.94
N TRP A 119 -2.68 12.04 -11.88
CA TRP A 119 -3.84 12.33 -11.06
C TRP A 119 -4.58 13.55 -11.58
N GLU A 120 -5.91 13.46 -11.57
CA GLU A 120 -6.77 14.58 -11.92
C GLU A 120 -6.40 15.80 -11.06
N THR A 121 -6.20 16.96 -11.70
CA THR A 121 -5.79 18.21 -11.00
C THR A 121 -6.69 18.52 -9.80
N GLU A 122 -7.99 18.22 -9.90
CA GLU A 122 -8.95 18.36 -8.80
C GLU A 122 -8.63 17.48 -7.58
N LEU A 123 -8.15 16.24 -7.80
CA LEU A 123 -7.73 15.36 -6.71
C LEU A 123 -6.48 15.93 -6.04
N LEU A 124 -5.49 16.36 -6.82
CA LEU A 124 -4.26 16.91 -6.26
C LEU A 124 -4.51 18.19 -5.44
N ASP A 125 -5.32 19.12 -5.97
CA ASP A 125 -5.73 20.33 -5.27
C ASP A 125 -6.45 20.03 -3.94
N LYS A 126 -7.36 19.04 -3.96
CA LYS A 126 -8.06 18.56 -2.77
C LYS A 126 -7.06 18.02 -1.72
N LEU A 127 -6.12 17.17 -2.14
CA LEU A 127 -5.15 16.56 -1.23
C LEU A 127 -4.16 17.60 -0.66
N LEU A 128 -3.70 18.55 -1.49
CA LEU A 128 -2.88 19.69 -1.06
C LEU A 128 -3.60 20.52 0.00
N ALA A 129 -4.87 20.86 -0.23
CA ALA A 129 -5.67 21.61 0.74
C ALA A 129 -5.81 20.83 2.07
N LYS A 130 -6.04 19.51 1.99
CA LYS A 130 -6.16 18.63 3.16
C LYS A 130 -4.87 18.59 3.98
N LEU A 131 -3.74 18.36 3.34
CA LEU A 131 -2.42 18.34 3.99
C LEU A 131 -2.05 19.70 4.61
N LYS A 132 -2.34 20.81 3.91
CA LYS A 132 -2.11 22.18 4.44
C LYS A 132 -2.95 22.46 5.68
N SER A 133 -4.19 21.98 5.72
CA SER A 133 -5.03 22.08 6.92
C SER A 133 -4.42 21.29 8.07
N ALA A 134 -4.02 20.04 7.81
CA ALA A 134 -3.44 19.15 8.82
C ALA A 134 -2.12 19.69 9.42
N MET A 135 -1.29 20.39 8.64
CA MET A 135 -0.07 21.04 9.16
C MET A 135 -0.33 22.07 10.27
N ASN A 136 -1.48 22.75 10.23
CA ASN A 136 -1.82 23.75 11.23
C ASN A 136 -2.35 23.10 12.52
N ASP A 137 -2.98 21.93 12.41
CA ASP A 137 -3.73 21.25 13.47
C ASP A 137 -3.13 19.87 13.82
N ASP A 138 -1.82 19.69 13.68
CA ASP A 138 -1.15 18.40 13.92
C ASP A 138 -1.19 17.98 15.41
N GLU A 139 -2.28 17.31 15.78
CA GLU A 139 -2.47 16.70 17.09
C GLU A 139 -1.71 15.37 17.23
N ASN A 140 -1.39 14.70 16.10
CA ASN A 140 -0.80 13.35 16.08
C ASN A 140 0.74 13.35 16.06
N GLY A 141 1.38 14.50 15.82
CA GLY A 141 2.83 14.61 15.76
C GLY A 141 3.43 14.16 14.42
N ASN A 142 2.62 14.14 13.36
CA ASN A 142 2.98 13.65 12.03
C ASN A 142 3.47 14.75 11.09
N LYS A 143 3.68 15.98 11.58
CA LYS A 143 4.11 17.16 10.81
C LYS A 143 5.24 16.90 9.81
N GLU A 144 6.28 16.17 10.20
CA GLU A 144 7.42 15.89 9.32
C GLU A 144 7.01 15.08 8.08
N PHE A 145 6.07 14.15 8.22
CA PHE A 145 5.56 13.33 7.12
C PHE A 145 4.60 14.12 6.23
N ILE A 146 3.73 14.91 6.84
CA ILE A 146 2.80 15.79 6.13
C ILE A 146 3.60 16.80 5.29
N GLU A 147 4.63 17.43 5.87
CA GLU A 147 5.51 18.39 5.19
C GLU A 147 6.26 17.74 4.02
N ALA A 148 6.76 16.51 4.19
CA ALA A 148 7.45 15.79 3.12
C ALA A 148 6.53 15.52 1.92
N VAL A 149 5.30 15.05 2.16
CA VAL A 149 4.33 14.78 1.09
C VAL A 149 3.86 16.09 0.42
N LEU A 150 3.61 17.14 1.21
CA LEU A 150 3.27 18.47 0.68
C LEU A 150 4.31 18.97 -0.30
N LYS A 151 5.58 18.94 0.12
CA LYS A 151 6.69 19.40 -0.70
C LYS A 151 6.77 18.59 -2.01
N ALA A 152 6.61 17.28 -1.94
CA ALA A 152 6.62 16.43 -3.13
C ALA A 152 5.49 16.77 -4.11
N PHE A 153 4.29 17.11 -3.61
CA PHE A 153 3.17 17.51 -4.46
C PHE A 153 3.32 18.93 -5.03
N GLU A 154 4.06 19.83 -4.38
CA GLU A 154 4.28 21.20 -4.87
C GLU A 154 5.47 21.31 -5.85
N GLU A 155 6.44 20.40 -5.77
CA GLU A 155 7.65 20.40 -6.60
C GLU A 155 7.52 19.65 -7.94
N ASN A 156 6.42 18.92 -8.15
CA ASN A 156 6.11 18.18 -9.38
C ASN A 156 4.83 18.72 -10.02
#